data_AF-A0A2E3IM93-F1
#
_entry.id   AF-A0A2E3IM93-F1
#
_cell.length_a   1.000
_cell.length_b   1.000
_cell.length_c   1.000
_cell.angle_alpha   90.00
_cell.angle_beta   90.00
_cell.angle_gamma   90.00
#
_symmetry.space_group_name_H-M   'P 1'
#
loop_
_entity.id
_entity.type
_entity.pdbx_description
1 polymer ?
#
loop_
_entity_poly.entity_id
_entity_poly.type
_entity_poly.pdbx_seq_one_letter_code
_entity_poly.pdbx_strand_id
1 'polypeptide(L)'
;MAIFLYDTPNTSLFDLSQRAHSSGCVWVAEPDALAAYLLEGTNWDDQRISWATLAGSIQIAKPLAPVQVFLSYMTAFVDADGRLQVVSDPYQLDEDLISRLM
;
A
#
# COMPACT_ATOMS: atom_id res chain seq x y z
N MET A 1 -6.11 -14.67 -9.98
CA MET A 1 -5.17 -14.07 -9.01
C MET A 1 -5.88 -12.91 -8.36
N ALA A 2 -5.86 -12.81 -7.03
CA ALA A 2 -6.44 -11.67 -6.31
C ALA A 2 -5.31 -10.88 -5.64
N ILE A 3 -5.36 -9.55 -5.74
CA ILE A 3 -4.36 -8.62 -5.21
C ILE A 3 -4.98 -7.91 -4.02
N PHE A 4 -4.24 -7.85 -2.91
CA PHE A 4 -4.69 -7.24 -1.66
C PHE A 4 -3.60 -6.35 -1.06
N LEU A 5 -4.03 -5.40 -0.24
CA LEU A 5 -3.17 -4.70 0.71
C LEU A 5 -3.20 -5.48 2.03
N TYR A 6 -2.05 -5.86 2.58
CA TYR A 6 -1.98 -6.66 3.80
C TYR A 6 -0.70 -6.45 4.60
N ASP A 7 -0.70 -6.89 5.84
CA ASP A 7 0.46 -6.84 6.74
C ASP A 7 1.53 -7.89 6.39
N THR A 8 2.76 -7.71 6.90
CA THR A 8 3.84 -8.68 6.86
C THR A 8 4.56 -8.75 8.21
N PRO A 9 4.84 -9.96 8.75
CA PRO A 9 5.63 -10.10 9.97
C PRO A 9 7.10 -9.68 9.78
N ASN A 10 7.55 -9.51 8.52
CA ASN A 10 8.92 -9.11 8.22
C ASN A 10 9.02 -7.59 7.98
N THR A 11 8.87 -6.83 9.07
CA THR A 11 8.88 -5.36 9.03
C THR A 11 10.23 -4.77 8.59
N SER A 12 11.33 -5.51 8.77
CA SER A 12 12.67 -5.07 8.33
C SER A 12 12.78 -4.84 6.81
N LEU A 13 11.86 -5.40 6.02
CA LEU A 13 11.81 -5.18 4.57
C LEU A 13 11.43 -3.74 4.20
N PHE A 14 10.80 -3.00 5.11
CA PHE A 14 10.45 -1.60 4.87
C PHE A 14 11.68 -0.66 4.93
N ASP A 15 12.77 -1.09 5.57
CA ASP A 15 14.03 -0.34 5.64
C ASP A 15 14.89 -0.46 4.37
N LEU A 16 14.53 -1.36 3.46
CA LEU A 16 15.24 -1.55 2.21
C LEU A 16 14.95 -0.41 1.23
N SER A 17 15.97 -0.01 0.47
CA SER A 17 15.82 0.95 -0.62
C SER A 17 15.04 0.36 -1.81
N GLN A 18 15.24 -0.92 -2.10
CA GLN A 18 14.44 -1.69 -3.05
C GLN A 18 13.47 -2.59 -2.30
N ARG A 19 12.17 -2.47 -2.58
CA ARG A 19 11.11 -3.18 -1.84
C ARG A 19 10.21 -4.06 -2.71
N ALA A 20 10.61 -4.33 -3.95
CA ALA A 20 9.89 -5.21 -4.88
C ALA A 20 10.15 -6.69 -4.56
N HIS A 21 9.73 -7.15 -3.37
CA HIS A 21 10.00 -8.50 -2.85
C HIS A 21 8.75 -9.40 -2.78
N SER A 22 7.56 -8.89 -3.06
CA SER A 22 6.32 -9.67 -2.96
C SER A 22 5.99 -10.39 -4.27
N SER A 23 5.19 -11.47 -4.18
CA SER A 23 4.68 -12.20 -5.35
C SER A 23 3.44 -11.54 -6.00
N GLY A 24 3.21 -10.25 -5.74
CA GLY A 24 2.15 -9.45 -6.40
C GLY A 24 1.16 -8.74 -5.46
N CYS A 25 1.01 -9.16 -4.21
CA CYS A 25 0.25 -8.38 -3.21
C CYS A 25 1.11 -7.24 -2.63
N VAL A 26 0.49 -6.20 -2.07
CA VAL A 26 1.21 -5.02 -1.55
C VAL A 26 1.25 -5.08 -0.03
N TRP A 27 2.45 -5.08 0.55
CA TRP A 27 2.61 -4.97 1.99
C TRP A 27 2.46 -3.52 2.46
N VAL A 28 1.73 -3.33 3.57
CA VAL A 28 1.52 -2.03 4.21
C VAL A 28 2.35 -1.98 5.49
N ALA A 29 3.15 -0.93 5.67
CA ALA A 29 4.03 -0.79 6.84
C ALA A 29 3.26 -0.53 8.15
N GLU A 30 2.15 0.20 8.04
CA GLU A 30 1.30 0.57 9.19
C GLU A 30 -0.15 0.12 8.92
N PRO A 31 -0.43 -1.19 8.94
CA PRO A 31 -1.74 -1.72 8.58
C PRO A 31 -2.85 -1.28 9.56
N ASP A 32 -2.54 -1.17 10.86
CA ASP A 32 -3.50 -0.71 11.87
C ASP A 32 -3.87 0.77 11.66
N ALA A 33 -2.89 1.62 11.32
CA ALA A 33 -3.14 3.03 11.01
C ALA A 33 -3.98 3.18 9.73
N LEU A 34 -3.70 2.37 8.70
CA LEU A 34 -4.53 2.32 7.49
C LEU A 34 -5.95 1.84 7.82
N ALA A 35 -6.11 0.84 8.68
CA ALA A 35 -7.42 0.35 9.11
C ALA A 35 -8.20 1.45 9.86
N ALA A 36 -7.56 2.16 10.78
CA ALA A 36 -8.17 3.28 11.51
C ALA A 36 -8.64 4.38 10.56
N TYR A 37 -7.80 4.77 9.60
CA TYR A 37 -8.17 5.74 8.56
C TYR A 37 -9.36 5.29 7.72
N LEU A 38 -9.38 4.03 7.26
CA LEU A 38 -10.45 3.50 6.42
C LEU A 38 -11.78 3.32 7.18
N LEU A 39 -11.73 3.16 8.50
CA LEU A 39 -12.88 2.88 9.36
C LEU A 39 -13.35 4.10 10.16
N GLU A 40 -12.81 5.28 9.87
CA GLU A 40 -13.20 6.53 10.50
C GLU A 40 -14.74 6.74 10.42
N GLY A 41 -15.32 7.14 11.56
CA GLY A 41 -16.78 7.33 11.70
C GLY A 41 -17.60 6.05 11.86
N THR A 42 -16.98 4.86 11.83
CA THR A 42 -17.64 3.60 12.20
C THR A 42 -17.55 3.34 13.71
N ASN A 43 -18.00 2.17 14.17
CA ASN A 43 -17.81 1.70 15.55
C ASN A 43 -16.48 0.98 15.79
N TRP A 44 -15.52 1.13 14.87
CA TRP A 44 -14.16 0.63 15.01
C TRP A 44 -13.23 1.77 15.43
N ASP A 45 -12.96 1.85 16.73
CA ASP A 45 -11.91 2.71 17.28
C ASP A 45 -10.56 1.98 17.32
N ASP A 46 -9.49 2.73 17.58
CA ASP A 46 -8.12 2.21 17.61
C ASP A 46 -7.97 1.05 18.58
N GLN A 47 -8.64 1.13 19.74
CA GLN A 47 -8.62 0.07 20.75
C GLN A 47 -9.20 -1.21 20.16
N ARG A 48 -10.40 -1.16 19.58
CA ARG A 48 -11.06 -2.32 18.98
C ARG A 48 -10.25 -2.91 17.82
N ILE A 49 -9.64 -2.07 16.98
CA ILE A 49 -8.77 -2.51 15.88
C ILE A 49 -7.60 -3.30 16.46
N SER A 50 -6.88 -2.74 17.44
CA SER A 50 -5.76 -3.41 18.09
C SER A 50 -6.16 -4.75 18.73
N TRP A 51 -7.28 -4.79 19.44
CA TRP A 51 -7.80 -6.05 20.02
C TRP A 51 -8.15 -7.08 18.94
N ALA A 52 -8.74 -6.65 17.82
CA ALA A 52 -9.09 -7.56 16.74
C ALA A 52 -7.86 -8.18 16.07
N THR A 53 -6.79 -7.39 15.90
CA THR A 53 -5.49 -7.88 15.39
C THR A 53 -4.90 -8.97 16.29
N LEU A 54 -5.12 -8.88 17.61
CA LEU A 54 -4.61 -9.85 18.60
C LEU A 54 -5.54 -11.05 18.86
N ALA A 55 -6.81 -10.97 18.46
CA ALA A 55 -7.86 -11.93 18.84
C ALA A 55 -7.72 -13.33 18.19
N GLY A 56 -6.83 -13.49 17.20
CA GLY A 56 -6.60 -14.77 16.50
C GLY A 56 -7.81 -15.28 15.69
N SER A 57 -8.86 -14.48 15.55
CA SER A 57 -10.08 -14.79 14.80
C SER A 57 -10.35 -13.70 13.76
N ILE A 58 -10.85 -14.10 12.59
CA ILE A 58 -11.13 -13.16 11.50
C ILE A 58 -12.35 -12.31 11.86
N GLN A 59 -12.16 -10.98 11.82
CA GLN A 59 -13.24 -10.01 11.91
C GLN A 59 -13.30 -9.19 10.62
N ILE A 60 -14.51 -8.94 10.11
CA ILE A 60 -14.73 -8.17 8.89
C ILE A 60 -15.29 -6.81 9.27
N ALA A 61 -14.53 -5.76 8.98
CA ALA A 61 -14.93 -4.37 9.11
C ALA A 61 -15.21 -3.77 7.72
N LYS A 62 -16.14 -2.83 7.63
CA LYS A 62 -16.48 -2.15 6.38
C LYS A 62 -16.44 -0.64 6.60
N PRO A 63 -15.77 0.12 5.72
CA PRO A 63 -15.88 1.58 5.68
C PRO A 63 -17.35 2.03 5.48
N LEU A 64 -17.65 3.26 5.87
CA LEU A 64 -18.98 3.85 5.69
C LEU A 64 -19.38 4.01 4.22
N ALA A 65 -18.39 4.19 3.34
CA ALA A 65 -18.56 4.34 1.91
C ALA A 65 -17.48 3.56 1.15
N PRO A 66 -17.72 3.20 -0.13
CA PRO A 66 -16.69 2.56 -0.96
C PRO A 66 -15.42 3.43 -1.04
N VAL A 67 -14.28 2.80 -0.79
CA VAL A 67 -12.96 3.44 -0.93
C VAL A 67 -12.37 3.04 -2.26
N GLN A 68 -12.09 4.02 -3.11
CA GLN A 68 -11.44 3.79 -4.38
C GLN A 68 -9.94 3.60 -4.17
N VAL A 69 -9.39 2.52 -4.72
CA VAL A 69 -7.95 2.24 -4.69
C VAL A 69 -7.41 2.37 -6.11
N PHE A 70 -6.32 3.13 -6.27
CA PHE A 70 -5.58 3.27 -7.52
C PHE A 70 -4.16 2.77 -7.29
N LEU A 71 -3.71 1.84 -8.14
CA LEU A 71 -2.32 1.39 -8.17
C LEU A 71 -1.70 1.90 -9.47
N SER A 72 -0.92 2.98 -9.37
CA SER A 72 -0.20 3.58 -10.48
C SER A 72 1.27 3.19 -10.43
N TYR A 73 1.86 2.98 -11.61
CA TYR A 73 3.30 2.79 -11.78
C TYR A 73 3.90 4.03 -12.41
N MET A 74 4.81 4.69 -11.69
CA MET A 74 5.48 5.91 -12.14
C MET A 74 6.93 5.85 -11.71
N THR A 75 7.84 5.99 -12.67
CA THR A 75 9.29 6.04 -12.45
C THR A 75 9.83 7.47 -12.42
N ALA A 76 9.02 8.45 -12.81
CA ALA A 76 9.30 9.87 -12.67
C ALA A 76 8.05 10.62 -12.16
N PHE A 77 8.21 11.45 -11.13
CA PHE A 77 7.13 12.24 -10.53
C PHE A 77 7.66 13.52 -9.86
N VAL A 78 6.77 14.47 -9.56
CA VAL A 78 7.11 15.67 -8.79
C VAL A 78 6.66 15.46 -7.35
N ASP A 79 7.58 15.61 -6.40
CA ASP A 79 7.26 15.49 -4.98
C ASP A 79 6.51 16.71 -4.41
N ALA A 80 6.18 16.65 -3.12
CA ALA A 80 5.45 17.73 -2.44
C ALA A 80 6.23 19.06 -2.38
N ASP A 81 7.56 19.04 -2.53
CA ASP A 81 8.43 20.22 -2.55
C ASP A 81 8.62 20.77 -3.98
N GLY A 82 7.96 20.19 -4.98
CA GLY A 82 8.07 20.61 -6.38
C GLY A 82 9.32 20.10 -7.08
N ARG A 83 10.01 19.10 -6.53
CA ARG A 83 11.25 18.56 -7.10
C ARG A 83 10.96 17.33 -7.95
N LEU A 84 11.63 17.24 -9.09
CA LEU A 84 11.60 16.04 -9.93
C LEU A 84 12.31 14.89 -9.22
N GLN A 85 11.59 13.81 -9.02
CA GLN A 85 12.09 12.53 -8.54
C GLN A 85 12.10 11.54 -9.69
N VAL A 86 13.20 10.81 -9.84
CA VAL A 86 13.32 9.68 -10.78
C VAL A 86 13.79 8.47 -9.97
N VAL A 87 13.04 7.38 -10.05
CA VAL A 87 13.27 6.14 -9.29
C VAL A 87 13.58 4.98 -10.23
N SER A 88 14.11 3.89 -9.69
CA SER A 88 14.43 2.69 -10.48
C SER A 88 13.18 2.11 -11.14
N ASP A 89 13.35 1.53 -12.34
CA ASP A 89 12.33 0.78 -13.08
C ASP A 89 12.55 -0.74 -12.94
N PRO A 90 12.14 -1.38 -11.82
CA PRO A 90 12.37 -2.81 -11.60
C PRO A 90 11.59 -3.71 -12.58
N TYR A 91 10.57 -3.17 -13.25
CA TYR A 91 9.74 -3.91 -14.19
C TYR A 91 10.09 -3.65 -15.65
N GLN A 92 11.07 -2.78 -15.93
CA GLN A 92 11.55 -2.47 -17.28
C GLN A 92 10.42 -2.03 -18.23
N LEU A 93 9.47 -1.25 -17.70
CA LEU A 93 8.31 -0.77 -18.47
C LEU A 93 8.59 0.56 -19.16
N ASP A 94 9.61 1.30 -18.73
CA ASP A 94 9.90 2.63 -19.27
C ASP A 94 10.37 2.57 -20.71
N GLU A 95 11.15 1.55 -21.08
CA GLU A 95 11.65 1.39 -22.45
C GLU A 95 10.51 1.24 -23.47
N ASP A 96 9.53 0.36 -23.18
CA ASP A 96 8.34 0.19 -24.02
C ASP A 96 7.50 1.47 -24.05
N LEU A 97 7.26 2.09 -22.89
CA LEU A 97 6.50 3.33 -22.80
C LEU A 97 7.12 4.45 -23.65
N ILE A 98 8.42 4.69 -23.50
CA ILE A 98 9.17 5.72 -24.24
C ILE A 98 9.09 5.46 -25.75
N SER A 99 9.24 4.20 -26.17
CA SER A 99 9.15 3.83 -27.60
C SER A 99 7.80 4.14 -28.24
N ARG A 100 6.72 4.18 -27.45
CA ARG A 100 5.36 4.47 -27.92
C ARG A 100 5.01 5.96 -27.91
N LEU A 101 5.78 6.76 -27.18
CA LEU A 101 5.60 8.21 -27.05
C LEU A 101 6.41 9.01 -28.07
N MET A 102 7.42 8.39 -28.69
CA MET A 102 8.26 8.96 -29.76
C MET A 102 7.76 8.53 -31.14
#